data_AF-A0A4R9EGF3-F1
#
_entry.id   AF-A0A4R9EGF3-F1
#
_cell.length_a   1.000
_cell.length_b   1.000
_cell.length_c   1.000
_cell.angle_alpha   90.00
_cell.angle_beta   90.00
_cell.angle_gamma   90.00
#
_symmetry.space_group_name_H-M   'P 1'
#
loop_
_entity.id
_entity.type
_entity.pdbx_description
1 polymer ?
#
loop_
_entity_poly.entity_id
_entity_poly.type
_entity_poly.pdbx_seq_one_letter_code
_entity_poly.pdbx_strand_id
1 'polypeptide(L)'
;MHRPDRARGGVEQVRLAGVRRRAPTAPPDRSWAPGSDTFAGLLRRAGAGLTRLIERHEGQTALIAAHGETIVAACHLILGIPPHAASRVGFGTGHAGITRFEHGSDRFGRRSWTLALLNDTAHVRLGP
;
A
#
# COMPACT_ATOMS: atom_id res chain seq x y z
N MET A 1 23.90 5.75 -41.42
CA MET A 1 22.83 6.46 -40.69
C MET A 1 22.59 5.70 -39.38
N HIS A 2 23.30 6.08 -38.32
CA HIS A 2 23.34 5.37 -37.03
C HIS A 2 22.65 6.24 -35.99
N ARG A 3 21.60 5.73 -35.34
CA ARG A 3 21.07 6.30 -34.09
C ARG A 3 21.13 5.21 -33.01
N PRO A 4 21.69 5.51 -31.84
CA PRO A 4 21.95 4.52 -30.80
C PRO A 4 20.74 4.27 -29.89
N ASP A 5 20.85 3.12 -29.25
CA ASP A 5 20.09 2.54 -28.15
C ASP A 5 19.80 3.51 -26.99
N ARG A 6 18.64 3.33 -26.34
CA ARG A 6 18.32 3.90 -25.02
C ARG A 6 17.71 2.81 -24.13
N ALA A 7 18.54 1.84 -23.75
CA ALA A 7 18.42 1.20 -22.46
C ALA A 7 18.63 2.26 -21.34
N ARG A 8 17.57 2.57 -20.61
CA ARG A 8 17.60 3.25 -19.30
C ARG A 8 16.56 2.50 -18.45
N GLY A 9 16.85 1.97 -17.28
CA GLY A 9 18.04 1.95 -16.46
C GLY A 9 17.72 1.03 -15.28
N GLY A 10 18.74 0.36 -14.75
CA GLY A 10 18.58 -0.55 -13.63
C GLY A 10 17.97 0.13 -12.41
N VAL A 11 17.17 -0.64 -11.67
CA VAL A 11 16.89 -0.39 -10.27
C VAL A 11 17.33 -1.62 -9.50
N GLU A 12 18.58 -1.60 -9.07
CA GLU A 12 19.04 -2.46 -7.99
C GLU A 12 19.48 -1.54 -6.85
N GLN A 13 18.67 -1.50 -5.78
CA GLN A 13 19.16 -1.48 -4.40
C GLN A 13 18.08 -2.13 -3.52
N VAL A 14 18.18 -3.45 -3.36
CA VAL A 14 17.53 -4.13 -2.23
C VAL A 14 18.31 -3.72 -0.98
N ARG A 15 17.84 -2.69 -0.29
CA ARG A 15 18.26 -2.43 1.09
C ARG A 15 17.33 -3.23 2.00
N LEU A 16 17.85 -4.29 2.62
CA LEU A 16 17.21 -4.94 3.75
C LEU A 16 17.22 -3.96 4.93
N ALA A 17 16.19 -3.10 4.99
CA ALA A 17 15.92 -2.31 6.18
C ALA A 17 15.43 -3.26 7.28
N GLY A 18 16.11 -3.24 8.44
CA GLY A 18 15.84 -4.13 9.57
C GLY A 18 14.37 -4.21 9.95
N VAL A 19 13.97 -5.41 10.42
CA VAL A 19 12.61 -5.77 10.83
C VAL A 19 12.08 -4.73 11.83
N ARG A 20 11.24 -3.80 11.36
CA ARG A 20 10.46 -2.92 12.22
C ARG A 20 9.10 -3.57 12.47
N ARG A 21 8.81 -3.80 13.76
CA ARG A 21 7.62 -4.44 14.37
C ARG A 21 6.69 -5.16 13.38
N ARG A 22 6.90 -6.48 13.33
CA ARG A 22 5.99 -7.49 12.78
C ARG A 22 4.55 -7.20 13.21
N ALA A 23 3.62 -7.18 12.25
CA ALA A 23 2.19 -7.11 12.52
C ALA A 23 1.80 -8.19 13.55
N PRO A 24 0.87 -7.89 14.48
CA PRO A 24 0.49 -8.84 15.51
C PRO A 24 0.08 -10.18 14.90
N THR A 25 0.71 -11.25 15.39
CA THR A 25 0.52 -12.66 14.96
C THR A 25 -0.85 -13.24 15.40
N ALA A 26 -1.87 -12.40 15.56
CA ALA A 26 -3.22 -12.88 15.85
C ALA A 26 -3.86 -13.41 14.56
N PRO A 27 -4.60 -14.53 14.61
CA PRO A 27 -5.44 -14.95 13.50
C PRO A 27 -6.35 -13.78 13.04
N PRO A 28 -6.59 -13.62 11.73
CA PRO A 28 -7.26 -12.44 11.18
C PRO A 28 -8.67 -12.23 11.75
N ASP A 29 -9.33 -13.32 12.17
CA ASP A 29 -10.70 -13.31 12.71
C ASP A 29 -10.74 -13.24 14.24
N ARG A 30 -9.59 -13.11 14.92
CA ARG A 30 -9.51 -12.97 16.37
C ARG A 30 -9.36 -11.50 16.75
N SER A 31 -10.20 -11.03 17.66
CA SER A 31 -10.05 -9.69 18.25
C SER A 31 -8.74 -9.60 19.02
N TRP A 32 -8.08 -8.45 18.92
CA TRP A 32 -6.84 -8.16 19.65
C TRP A 32 -7.09 -8.07 21.17
N ALA A 33 -8.20 -7.45 21.56
CA ALA A 33 -8.65 -7.33 22.94
C ALA A 33 -10.18 -7.47 23.02
N PRO A 34 -10.76 -7.75 24.20
CA PRO A 34 -12.22 -7.76 24.37
C PRO A 34 -12.85 -6.46 23.88
N GLY A 35 -13.86 -6.56 23.03
CA GLY A 35 -14.54 -5.40 22.42
C GLY A 35 -13.76 -4.70 21.29
N SER A 36 -12.51 -5.09 21.01
CA SER A 36 -11.78 -4.59 19.85
C SER A 36 -12.25 -5.26 18.57
N ASP A 37 -11.96 -4.60 17.45
CA ASP A 37 -12.13 -5.20 16.14
C ASP A 37 -11.19 -6.40 15.94
N THR A 38 -11.53 -7.22 14.96
CA THR A 38 -10.62 -8.22 14.37
C THR A 38 -9.82 -7.57 13.25
N PHE A 39 -8.70 -8.16 12.85
CA PHE A 39 -7.94 -7.62 11.73
C PHE A 39 -8.73 -7.71 10.41
N ALA A 40 -9.43 -8.82 10.17
CA ALA A 40 -10.34 -8.97 9.04
C ALA A 40 -11.49 -7.95 9.07
N GLY A 41 -12.04 -7.66 10.24
CA GLY A 41 -13.05 -6.64 10.46
C GLY A 41 -12.55 -5.25 10.11
N LEU A 42 -11.31 -4.94 10.50
CA LEU A 42 -10.64 -3.68 10.16
C LEU A 42 -10.43 -3.56 8.66
N LEU A 43 -9.87 -4.60 8.01
CA LEU A 43 -9.66 -4.63 6.56
C LEU A 43 -10.97 -4.41 5.80
N ARG A 44 -12.05 -5.08 6.23
CA ARG A 44 -13.37 -4.95 5.60
C ARG A 44 -13.95 -3.54 5.75
N ARG A 45 -13.94 -2.97 6.96
CA ARG A 45 -14.50 -1.63 7.21
C ARG A 45 -13.70 -0.55 6.50
N ALA A 46 -12.38 -0.56 6.67
CA ALA A 46 -11.49 0.41 6.03
C ALA A 46 -11.55 0.27 4.51
N GLY A 47 -11.51 -0.97 4.00
CA GLY A 47 -11.66 -1.28 2.58
C GLY A 47 -12.96 -0.71 1.99
N ALA A 48 -14.10 -0.91 2.65
CA ALA A 48 -15.37 -0.34 2.20
C ALA A 48 -15.37 1.20 2.17
N GLY A 49 -14.69 1.85 3.13
CA GLY A 49 -14.50 3.30 3.13
C GLY A 49 -13.63 3.77 1.96
N LEU A 50 -12.53 3.07 1.71
CA LEU A 50 -11.59 3.34 0.63
C LEU A 50 -12.22 3.13 -0.75
N THR A 51 -12.97 2.05 -0.96
CA THR A 51 -13.74 1.80 -2.19
C THR A 51 -14.63 2.99 -2.52
N ARG A 52 -15.41 3.47 -1.55
CA ARG A 52 -16.27 4.64 -1.74
C ARG A 52 -15.50 5.92 -2.06
N LEU A 53 -14.30 6.10 -1.48
CA LEU A 53 -13.45 7.25 -1.80
C LEU A 53 -12.89 7.17 -3.21
N ILE A 54 -12.41 5.99 -3.61
CA ILE A 54 -11.87 5.73 -4.95
C ILE A 54 -12.95 5.99 -6.01
N GLU A 55 -14.16 5.46 -5.80
CA GLU A 55 -15.30 5.67 -6.71
C GLU A 55 -15.67 7.15 -6.82
N ARG A 56 -15.76 7.87 -5.70
CA ARG A 56 -16.09 9.30 -5.69
C ARG A 56 -15.05 10.18 -6.39
N HIS A 57 -13.79 9.77 -6.40
CA HIS A 57 -12.67 10.52 -6.96
C HIS A 57 -12.08 9.86 -8.21
N GLU A 58 -12.88 9.09 -8.94
CA GLU A 58 -12.44 8.44 -10.17
C GLU A 58 -11.89 9.47 -11.17
N GLY A 59 -10.73 9.17 -11.75
CA GLY A 59 -10.03 10.07 -12.68
C GLY A 59 -9.31 11.26 -12.03
N GLN A 60 -9.36 11.39 -10.69
CA GLN A 60 -8.68 12.45 -9.95
C GLN A 60 -7.49 11.91 -9.14
N THR A 61 -6.63 12.82 -8.70
CA THR A 61 -5.62 12.55 -7.68
C THR A 61 -6.20 12.87 -6.31
N ALA A 62 -6.32 11.86 -5.44
CA ALA A 62 -6.75 12.02 -4.06
C ALA A 62 -5.58 11.78 -3.08
N LEU A 63 -5.44 12.65 -2.08
CA LEU A 63 -4.53 12.46 -0.95
C LEU A 63 -5.34 12.10 0.29
N ILE A 64 -4.98 11.00 0.95
CA ILE A 64 -5.63 10.53 2.17
C ILE A 64 -4.59 10.54 3.31
N ALA A 65 -4.82 11.39 4.31
CA ALA A 65 -4.06 11.36 5.55
C ALA A 65 -4.71 10.35 6.52
N ALA A 66 -3.99 9.29 6.89
CA ALA A 66 -4.53 8.21 7.70
C ALA A 66 -3.45 7.47 8.51
N HIS A 67 -3.88 6.59 9.42
CA HIS A 67 -3.01 5.71 10.19
C HIS A 67 -2.46 4.56 9.34
N GLY A 68 -1.38 3.92 9.82
CA GLY A 68 -0.70 2.82 9.11
C GLY A 68 -1.62 1.65 8.78
N GLU A 69 -2.57 1.32 9.65
CA GLU A 69 -3.55 0.27 9.45
C GLU A 69 -4.49 0.56 8.26
N THR A 70 -4.76 1.84 7.98
CA THR A 70 -5.54 2.22 6.79
C THR A 70 -4.72 2.04 5.52
N ILE A 71 -3.41 2.31 5.57
CA ILE A 71 -2.49 2.03 4.46
C ILE A 71 -2.42 0.52 4.20
N VAL A 72 -2.31 -0.29 5.25
CA VAL A 72 -2.34 -1.76 5.15
C VAL A 72 -3.67 -2.24 4.54
N ALA A 73 -4.80 -1.67 4.95
CA ALA A 73 -6.10 -1.98 4.36
C ALA A 73 -6.17 -1.59 2.88
N ALA A 74 -5.60 -0.44 2.49
CA ALA A 74 -5.50 -0.03 1.10
C ALA A 74 -4.66 -1.01 0.27
N CYS A 75 -3.52 -1.47 0.78
CA CYS A 75 -2.72 -2.51 0.11
C CYS A 75 -3.53 -3.81 -0.08
N HIS A 76 -4.22 -4.28 0.95
CA HIS A 76 -5.06 -5.48 0.84
C HIS A 76 -6.17 -5.34 -0.19
N LEU A 77 -6.88 -4.20 -0.17
CA LEU A 77 -7.97 -3.91 -1.10
C LEU A 77 -7.46 -3.81 -2.54
N ILE A 78 -6.47 -2.95 -2.79
CA ILE A 78 -6.03 -2.56 -4.13
C ILE A 78 -5.24 -3.68 -4.80
N LEU A 79 -4.44 -4.44 -4.04
CA LEU A 79 -3.67 -5.57 -4.56
C LEU A 79 -4.45 -6.90 -4.54
N GLY A 80 -5.72 -6.88 -4.11
CA GLY A 80 -6.55 -8.09 -4.06
C GLY A 80 -6.04 -9.15 -3.08
N ILE A 81 -5.37 -8.76 -2.01
CA ILE A 81 -4.79 -9.69 -1.04
C ILE A 81 -5.87 -10.05 -0.02
N PRO A 82 -6.29 -11.32 0.08
CA PRO A 82 -7.37 -11.69 0.96
C PRO A 82 -6.97 -11.59 2.44
N PRO A 83 -7.91 -11.33 3.37
CA PRO A 83 -7.62 -11.20 4.80
C PRO A 83 -6.88 -12.39 5.41
N HIS A 84 -7.14 -13.61 4.94
CA HIS A 84 -6.46 -14.81 5.45
C HIS A 84 -4.95 -14.84 5.12
N ALA A 85 -4.50 -14.07 4.13
CA ALA A 85 -3.09 -13.93 3.79
C ALA A 85 -2.36 -12.88 4.65
N ALA A 86 -3.08 -12.12 5.50
CA ALA A 86 -2.52 -11.07 6.34
C ALA A 86 -1.43 -11.54 7.31
N SER A 87 -1.47 -12.80 7.73
CA SER A 87 -0.43 -13.39 8.58
C SER A 87 0.89 -13.65 7.85
N ARG A 88 0.88 -13.60 6.51
CA ARG A 88 2.02 -13.93 5.63
C ARG A 88 2.57 -12.71 4.88
N VAL A 89 1.85 -11.61 4.88
CA VAL A 89 2.18 -10.40 4.13
C VAL A 89 2.15 -9.20 5.07
N GLY A 90 3.18 -8.37 5.02
CA GLY A 90 3.25 -7.13 5.77
C GLY A 90 3.67 -5.97 4.87
N PHE A 91 3.27 -4.75 5.24
CA PHE A 91 3.64 -3.53 4.54
C PHE A 91 4.38 -2.61 5.49
N GLY A 92 5.46 -2.02 5.00
CA GLY A 92 6.15 -0.97 5.75
C GLY A 92 5.22 0.24 5.89
N THR A 93 5.14 0.79 7.09
CA THR A 93 4.48 2.07 7.37
C THR A 93 5.33 2.84 8.37
N GLY A 94 5.47 4.15 8.16
CA GLY A 94 6.23 5.06 9.00
C GLY A 94 5.52 6.39 9.15
N HIS A 95 5.88 7.14 10.19
CA HIS A 95 5.36 8.48 10.40
C HIS A 95 5.70 9.37 9.20
N ALA A 96 4.70 10.13 8.73
CA ALA A 96 4.80 10.96 7.53
C ALA A 96 5.32 10.19 6.28
N GLY A 97 5.15 8.87 6.24
CA GLY A 97 5.45 8.09 5.04
C GLY A 97 4.38 8.25 3.98
N ILE A 98 4.79 8.37 2.72
CA ILE A 98 3.88 8.46 1.57
C ILE A 98 3.78 7.10 0.88
N THR A 99 2.55 6.61 0.70
CA THR A 99 2.25 5.43 -0.12
C THR A 99 1.40 5.87 -1.30
N ARG A 100 1.81 5.48 -2.51
CA ARG A 100 1.16 5.91 -3.75
C ARG A 100 0.70 4.71 -4.57
N PHE A 101 -0.59 4.70 -4.87
CA PHE A 101 -1.20 3.81 -5.84
C PHE A 101 -1.53 4.59 -7.11
N GLU A 102 -1.34 3.96 -8.25
CA GLU A 102 -1.69 4.50 -9.55
C GLU A 102 -2.72 3.59 -10.21
N HIS A 103 -3.83 4.16 -10.69
CA HIS A 103 -4.83 3.46 -11.47
C HIS A 103 -4.67 3.89 -12.92
N GLY A 104 -4.25 2.96 -13.77
CA GLY A 104 -4.01 3.22 -15.18
C GLY A 104 -4.74 2.23 -16.07
N SER A 105 -4.82 2.56 -17.35
CA SER A 105 -5.21 1.63 -18.41
C SER A 105 -3.99 1.34 -19.28
N ASP A 106 -3.82 0.08 -19.67
CA ASP A 106 -2.83 -0.27 -20.68
C ASP A 106 -3.31 0.11 -22.10
N ARG A 107 -2.46 -0.13 -23.10
CA ARG A 107 -2.77 0.12 -24.52
C ARG A 107 -3.96 -0.68 -25.07
N PHE A 108 -4.42 -1.69 -24.32
CA PHE A 108 -5.56 -2.54 -24.66
C PHE A 108 -6.82 -2.16 -23.86
N GLY A 109 -6.78 -1.08 -23.09
CA GLY A 109 -7.90 -0.62 -22.26
C GLY A 109 -8.09 -1.42 -20.97
N ARG A 110 -7.16 -2.31 -20.61
CA ARG A 110 -7.22 -3.05 -19.34
C ARG A 110 -6.83 -2.11 -18.21
N ARG A 111 -7.75 -1.94 -17.25
CA ARG A 111 -7.51 -1.19 -16.02
C ARG A 111 -6.72 -2.03 -15.02
N SER A 112 -5.70 -1.43 -14.43
CA SER A 112 -4.91 -2.07 -13.38
C SER A 112 -4.41 -1.05 -12.37
N TRP A 113 -4.22 -1.52 -11.14
CA TRP A 113 -3.58 -0.77 -10.09
C TRP A 113 -2.09 -1.13 -9.98
N THR A 114 -1.28 -0.11 -9.68
CA THR A 114 0.14 -0.25 -9.39
C THR A 114 0.43 0.38 -8.03
N LEU A 115 1.09 -0.35 -7.13
CA LEU A 115 1.73 0.25 -5.95
C LEU A 115 3.06 0.85 -6.38
N ALA A 116 3.05 2.14 -6.72
CA ALA A 116 4.21 2.84 -7.27
C ALA A 116 5.25 3.19 -6.19
N LEU A 117 4.80 3.51 -4.98
CA LEU A 117 5.65 3.83 -3.83
C LEU A 117 5.02 3.27 -2.56
N LEU A 118 5.84 2.65 -1.71
CA LEU A 118 5.41 2.17 -0.39
C LEU A 118 6.25 2.85 0.70
N ASN A 119 5.58 3.60 1.58
CA ASN A 119 6.20 4.23 2.75
C ASN A 119 7.46 5.04 2.43
N ASP A 120 7.39 5.88 1.41
CA ASP A 120 8.47 6.81 1.10
C ASP A 120 8.57 7.88 2.20
N THR A 121 9.74 7.95 2.84
CA THR A 121 10.07 8.96 3.84
C THR A 121 11.24 9.82 3.40
N ALA A 122 11.58 9.84 2.10
CA ALA A 122 12.74 10.58 1.61
C ALA A 122 12.62 12.08 1.90
N HIS A 123 11.41 12.62 1.83
CA HIS A 123 11.09 14.03 2.11
C HIS A 123 11.15 14.42 3.60
N VAL A 124 11.11 13.44 4.51
CA VAL A 124 11.16 13.67 5.97
C VAL A 124 12.60 13.63 6.51
N ARG A 125 13.56 13.21 5.69
CA ARG A 125 14.96 13.28 6.09
C ARG A 125 15.35 14.76 6.19
N LEU A 126 15.39 15.27 7.42
CA LEU A 126 16.22 16.40 7.75
C LEU A 126 17.64 16.05 7.26
N GLY A 127 18.32 17.02 6.64
CA GLY A 127 19.65 16.86 6.07
C GLY A 127 20.69 16.30 7.06
N PRO A 128 21.91 16.01 6.60
CA PRO A 128 22.95 15.34 7.38
C PRO A 128 23.18 15.98 8.77
#